data_AF-A0A380FH55-F1
#
_entry.id   AF-A0A380FH55-F1
#
_cell.length_a   1.000
_cell.length_b   1.000
_cell.length_c   1.000
_cell.angle_alpha   90.00
_cell.angle_beta   90.00
_cell.angle_gamma   90.00
#
_symmetry.space_group_name_H-M   'P 1'
#
loop_
_entity.id
_entity.type
_entity.pdbx_description
1 polymer ?
#
loop_
_entity_poly.entity_id
_entity_poly.type
_entity_poly.pdbx_seq_one_letter_code
_entity_poly.pdbx_strand_id
1 'polypeptide(L)'
;MAKLLINLNVSVIPHERLSETIINLTHITDDMLIDAPEIEEVLTEFKAWVGDAIFVAHNASFDMGFIDTGYEHVGLGESTNGVIDTLELSRTINTEYGKHGLNFLAKKYGVELTQHHRAIYDTEATAYIFIKMLKQLEELGVNNHKDINQSLSNEDAYKRARPNHVTLIVQNQQGLKNLFKIVSESLVHYYYRTPRIPRSLLDEYREGILVGSACDEGEVFTAVMQKDQSQVERIAKYYDFIEVQPPALYQDLIDRELVRDNETLHEIYQRLLQAGQTNQIPVIATGNAHYLFEHDSIARKILIASQPGNPLNRSTLPEAHFRTTDEMLDELHFLGEETAYEIVVKNTNELADRIERVVPIKDELYTPRMDGANEEIRELSYSNAKKLYGEDLPQIVIDRLEKELASIIGNGFAVIYLISQRLVKKSLDDGYLVGSRGSVGSSFVATMTEITEVNPLPPHYICPQCKESEFFDDGSVGSGFDLPDKKCPHCDCDLIKEGQDIPFETFLGFKGDKVPDIDLNFSGEYQPEAHNYTKVLFGEDKVFRAGTIGTVAEKTAFGFVKGYLNDQGIHKRGAEVDRLVKGCTGVKKDNWATSRWYYCCTRLYGYL
;
A
#
# COMPACT_ATOMS: atom_id res chain seq x y z
N MET A 1 39.15 -3.35 -27.15
CA MET A 1 39.71 -2.31 -26.26
C MET A 1 38.89 -1.05 -26.47
N ALA A 2 38.09 -0.64 -25.49
CA ALA A 2 37.41 0.65 -25.53
C ALA A 2 38.48 1.76 -25.38
N LYS A 3 38.46 2.76 -26.26
CA LYS A 3 39.30 3.95 -26.13
C LYS A 3 38.62 4.86 -25.10
N LEU A 4 39.27 5.08 -23.97
CA LEU A 4 38.75 5.95 -22.92
C LEU A 4 39.13 7.40 -23.24
N LEU A 5 38.14 8.27 -23.38
CA LEU A 5 38.31 9.70 -23.66
C LEU A 5 38.14 10.47 -22.35
N ILE A 6 39.23 10.94 -21.73
CA ILE A 6 39.18 11.62 -20.41
C ILE A 6 39.77 13.05 -20.45
N ASN A 7 40.60 13.37 -21.45
CA ASN A 7 41.43 14.58 -21.41
C ASN A 7 40.77 15.79 -22.08
N LEU A 8 39.59 16.19 -21.62
CA LEU A 8 38.98 17.47 -21.97
C LEU A 8 38.48 18.14 -20.70
N ASN A 9 39.05 19.30 -20.37
CA ASN A 9 38.66 20.11 -19.22
C ASN A 9 38.63 21.57 -19.66
N VAL A 10 37.44 22.14 -19.69
CA VAL A 10 37.18 23.50 -20.17
C VAL A 10 36.27 24.18 -19.15
N SER A 11 36.63 25.40 -18.75
CA SER A 11 35.76 26.26 -17.95
C SER A 11 34.97 27.17 -18.89
N VAL A 12 33.77 27.59 -18.48
CA VAL A 12 32.84 28.35 -19.31
C VAL A 12 32.44 29.63 -18.59
N ILE A 13 32.23 30.74 -19.31
CA ILE A 13 31.72 31.99 -18.71
C ILE A 13 30.26 31.80 -18.28
N PRO A 14 29.91 32.02 -17.00
CA PRO A 14 28.54 31.87 -16.50
C PRO A 14 27.67 33.12 -16.71
N HIS A 15 28.23 34.24 -17.15
CA HIS A 15 27.60 35.57 -17.31
C HIS A 15 26.92 36.14 -16.05
N GLU A 16 27.09 35.49 -14.90
CA GLU A 16 26.59 35.88 -13.59
C GLU A 16 27.65 35.62 -12.52
N ARG A 17 27.52 36.28 -11.36
CA ARG A 17 28.44 36.03 -10.23
C ARG A 17 28.15 34.69 -9.57
N LEU A 18 29.20 33.94 -9.27
CA LEU A 18 29.09 32.70 -8.52
C LEU A 18 28.62 32.97 -7.08
N SER A 19 27.72 32.12 -6.57
CA SER A 19 27.28 32.20 -5.17
C SER A 19 28.38 31.73 -4.22
N GLU A 20 28.37 32.22 -2.97
CA GLU A 20 29.35 31.78 -1.95
C GLU A 20 29.33 30.27 -1.76
N THR A 21 28.15 29.63 -1.86
CA THR A 21 27.99 28.19 -1.77
C THR A 21 28.75 27.47 -2.88
N ILE A 22 28.63 27.93 -4.14
CA ILE A 22 29.31 27.31 -5.30
C ILE A 22 30.83 27.49 -5.20
N ILE A 23 31.28 28.69 -4.82
CA ILE A 23 32.72 28.98 -4.65
C ILE A 23 33.31 28.09 -3.54
N ASN A 24 32.61 27.96 -2.41
CA ASN A 24 33.07 27.13 -1.29
C ASN A 24 33.08 25.63 -1.62
N LEU A 25 32.14 25.18 -2.46
CA LEU A 25 32.03 23.78 -2.87
C LEU A 25 33.06 23.38 -3.92
N THR A 26 33.26 24.21 -4.95
CA THR A 26 34.05 23.86 -6.15
C THR A 26 35.45 24.47 -6.14
N HIS A 27 35.69 25.47 -5.28
CA HIS A 27 36.89 26.30 -5.25
C HIS A 27 37.17 27.06 -6.56
N ILE A 28 36.15 27.23 -7.41
CA ILE A 28 36.20 28.10 -8.60
C ILE A 28 35.77 29.50 -8.18
N THR A 29 36.55 30.51 -8.54
CA THR A 29 36.22 31.93 -8.28
C THR A 29 35.82 32.63 -9.58
N ASP A 30 35.07 33.73 -9.48
CA ASP A 30 34.72 34.55 -10.65
C ASP A 30 35.96 34.95 -11.46
N ASP A 31 37.06 35.28 -10.79
CA ASP A 31 38.34 35.64 -11.42
C ASP A 31 38.92 34.51 -12.31
N MET A 32 38.63 33.24 -11.99
CA MET A 32 39.09 32.10 -12.79
C MET A 32 38.30 31.92 -14.09
N LEU A 33 37.17 32.60 -14.24
CA LEU A 33 36.23 32.45 -15.35
C LEU A 33 36.21 33.67 -16.29
N ILE A 34 36.94 34.74 -15.99
CA ILE A 34 36.93 36.00 -16.77
C ILE A 34 37.30 35.77 -18.24
N ASP A 35 38.28 34.91 -18.51
CA ASP A 35 38.79 34.62 -19.86
C ASP A 35 38.30 33.25 -20.40
N ALA A 36 37.27 32.66 -19.79
CA ALA A 36 36.74 31.38 -20.25
C ALA A 36 36.04 31.54 -21.62
N PRO A 37 35.98 30.50 -22.47
CA PRO A 37 35.17 30.53 -23.69
C PRO A 37 33.66 30.57 -23.41
N GLU A 38 32.91 30.99 -24.42
CA GLU A 38 31.44 30.97 -24.40
C GLU A 38 30.91 29.53 -24.44
N ILE A 39 29.77 29.29 -23.79
CA ILE A 39 29.20 27.95 -23.69
C ILE A 39 28.90 27.35 -25.07
N GLU A 40 28.51 28.18 -26.03
CA GLU A 40 28.13 27.74 -27.37
C GLU A 40 29.32 27.16 -28.16
N GLU A 41 30.48 27.81 -28.03
CA GLU A 41 31.74 27.38 -28.64
C GLU A 41 32.18 26.03 -28.03
N VAL A 42 32.18 25.96 -26.69
CA VAL A 42 32.58 24.75 -25.96
C VAL A 42 31.68 23.56 -26.27
N LEU A 43 30.36 23.74 -26.34
CA LEU A 43 29.43 22.65 -26.65
C LEU A 43 29.60 22.13 -28.08
N THR A 44 29.89 23.03 -29.03
CA THR A 44 30.14 22.65 -30.43
C THR A 44 31.42 21.83 -30.56
N GLU A 45 32.51 22.29 -29.92
CA GLU A 45 33.78 21.55 -29.87
C GLU A 45 33.65 20.22 -29.12
N PHE A 46 32.92 20.22 -28.00
CA PHE A 46 32.65 19.03 -27.20
C PHE A 46 31.90 17.97 -28.02
N LYS A 47 30.84 18.35 -28.75
CA LYS A 47 30.08 17.41 -29.61
C LYS A 47 30.97 16.79 -30.69
N ALA A 48 31.83 17.60 -31.31
CA ALA A 48 32.79 17.12 -32.30
C ALA A 48 33.85 16.18 -31.70
N TRP A 49 34.32 16.47 -30.48
CA TRP A 49 35.31 15.67 -29.78
C TRP A 49 34.77 14.32 -29.29
N VAL A 50 33.54 14.30 -28.76
CA VAL A 50 32.86 13.06 -28.30
C VAL A 50 32.53 12.14 -29.48
N GLY A 51 32.05 12.68 -30.60
CA GLY A 51 31.66 11.89 -31.76
C GLY A 51 30.58 10.86 -31.43
N ASP A 52 30.84 9.58 -31.72
CA ASP A 52 29.96 8.43 -31.45
C ASP A 52 30.29 7.68 -30.14
N ALA A 53 31.15 8.26 -29.29
CA ALA A 53 31.55 7.64 -28.04
C ALA A 53 30.36 7.46 -27.07
N ILE A 54 30.48 6.49 -26.17
CA ILE A 54 29.49 6.24 -25.11
C ILE A 54 29.84 7.12 -23.91
N PHE A 55 28.87 7.87 -23.41
CA PHE A 55 29.00 8.62 -22.17
C PHE A 55 29.01 7.66 -20.98
N VAL A 56 29.95 7.87 -20.08
CA VAL A 56 30.03 7.15 -18.81
C VAL A 56 30.08 8.20 -17.72
N ALA A 57 29.04 8.24 -16.89
CA ALA A 57 28.91 9.21 -15.81
C ALA A 57 28.46 8.53 -14.52
N HIS A 58 28.55 9.25 -13.40
CA HIS A 58 28.09 8.78 -12.11
C HIS A 58 26.89 9.63 -11.69
N ASN A 59 25.68 9.06 -11.72
CA ASN A 59 24.41 9.80 -11.75
C ASN A 59 24.21 10.56 -13.07
N ALA A 60 24.26 9.82 -14.19
CA ALA A 60 24.33 10.36 -15.55
C ALA A 60 23.15 11.26 -15.92
N SER A 61 21.99 11.07 -15.29
CA SER A 61 20.81 11.91 -15.51
C SER A 61 21.07 13.40 -15.27
N PHE A 62 21.95 13.73 -14.33
CA PHE A 62 22.35 15.10 -14.04
C PHE A 62 23.17 15.69 -15.18
N ASP A 63 24.32 15.07 -15.51
CA ASP A 63 25.24 15.57 -16.53
C ASP A 63 24.60 15.62 -17.92
N MET A 64 23.82 14.60 -18.28
CA MET A 64 23.11 14.56 -19.56
C MET A 64 22.06 15.65 -19.67
N GLY A 65 21.40 16.03 -18.57
CA GLY A 65 20.45 17.15 -18.57
C GLY A 65 21.10 18.46 -19.00
N PHE A 66 22.30 18.76 -18.51
CA PHE A 66 23.06 19.94 -18.94
C PHE A 66 23.51 19.87 -20.40
N ILE A 67 23.98 18.70 -20.85
CA ILE A 67 24.43 18.50 -22.24
C ILE A 67 23.27 18.66 -23.22
N ASP A 68 22.14 18.00 -22.95
CA ASP A 68 20.98 18.03 -23.83
C ASP A 68 20.37 19.44 -23.89
N THR A 69 20.22 20.10 -22.74
CA THR A 69 19.76 21.50 -22.68
C THR A 69 20.70 22.44 -23.43
N GLY A 70 22.02 22.26 -23.23
CA GLY A 70 23.03 23.03 -23.94
C GLY A 70 22.94 22.84 -25.46
N TYR A 71 22.88 21.59 -25.92
CA TYR A 71 22.76 21.26 -27.34
C TYR A 71 21.49 21.81 -27.99
N GLU A 72 20.36 21.78 -27.28
CA GLU A 72 19.12 22.36 -27.78
C GLU A 72 19.25 23.88 -27.93
N HIS A 73 19.83 24.56 -26.93
CA HIS A 73 20.04 26.01 -26.96
C HIS A 73 20.88 26.46 -28.16
N VAL A 74 21.92 25.69 -28.50
CA VAL A 74 22.81 25.98 -29.65
C VAL A 74 22.32 25.40 -30.98
N GLY A 75 21.13 24.78 -31.01
CA GLY A 75 20.55 24.20 -32.23
C GLY A 75 21.25 22.93 -32.74
N LEU A 76 21.99 22.23 -31.88
CA LEU A 76 22.67 20.98 -32.20
C LEU A 76 21.75 19.74 -32.09
N GLY A 77 20.55 19.88 -31.52
CA GLY A 77 19.58 18.79 -31.31
C GLY A 77 20.00 17.78 -30.22
N GLU A 78 19.12 16.82 -29.92
CA GLU A 78 19.33 15.83 -28.84
C GLU A 78 20.64 15.04 -28.98
N SER A 79 21.24 14.66 -27.85
CA SER A 79 22.34 13.71 -27.83
C SER A 79 21.88 12.33 -28.29
N THR A 80 22.59 11.75 -29.28
CA THR A 80 22.31 10.40 -29.79
C THR A 80 23.23 9.32 -29.22
N ASN A 81 24.15 9.71 -28.34
CA ASN A 81 25.18 8.85 -27.79
C ASN A 81 24.58 7.87 -26.77
N GLY A 82 25.15 6.66 -26.68
CA GLY A 82 24.83 5.74 -25.60
C GLY A 82 25.29 6.30 -24.25
N VAL A 83 24.54 6.06 -23.19
CA VAL A 83 24.87 6.53 -21.83
C VAL A 83 24.90 5.35 -20.87
N ILE A 84 25.95 5.27 -20.05
CA ILE A 84 26.09 4.30 -18.96
C ILE A 84 26.20 5.07 -17.65
N ASP A 85 25.23 4.85 -16.77
CA ASP A 85 25.28 5.36 -15.40
C ASP A 85 25.96 4.36 -14.47
N THR A 86 27.17 4.70 -14.03
CA THR A 86 27.96 3.87 -13.11
C THR A 86 27.31 3.72 -11.72
N LEU A 87 26.45 4.65 -11.31
CA LEU A 87 25.70 4.56 -10.05
C LEU A 87 24.66 3.44 -10.15
N GLU A 88 23.83 3.45 -11.19
CA GLU A 88 22.81 2.43 -11.43
C GLU A 88 23.43 1.08 -11.78
N LEU A 89 24.52 1.08 -12.56
CA LEU A 89 25.28 -0.12 -12.84
C LEU A 89 25.82 -0.75 -11.55
N SER A 90 26.42 0.05 -10.66
CA SER A 90 26.91 -0.43 -9.36
C SER A 90 25.79 -1.00 -8.50
N ARG A 91 24.63 -0.33 -8.45
CA ARG A 91 23.43 -0.84 -7.76
C ARG A 91 22.98 -2.18 -8.34
N THR A 92 23.27 -2.41 -9.61
CA THR A 92 22.85 -3.62 -10.33
C THR A 92 23.76 -4.81 -10.11
N ILE A 93 25.08 -4.60 -10.17
CA ILE A 93 26.05 -5.70 -10.10
C ILE A 93 26.65 -5.91 -8.69
N ASN A 94 26.57 -4.93 -7.79
CA ASN A 94 27.10 -5.01 -6.42
C ASN A 94 25.99 -4.92 -5.36
N THR A 95 25.04 -5.85 -5.42
CA THR A 95 23.81 -5.84 -4.59
C THR A 95 24.07 -5.92 -3.07
N GLU A 96 25.26 -6.35 -2.67
CA GLU A 96 25.71 -6.46 -1.29
C GLU A 96 26.11 -5.13 -0.65
N TYR A 97 26.26 -4.06 -1.45
CA TYR A 97 26.62 -2.74 -0.94
C TYR A 97 25.40 -1.94 -0.49
N GLY A 98 25.48 -1.34 0.71
CA GLY A 98 24.44 -0.44 1.22
C GLY A 98 24.53 1.00 0.69
N LYS A 99 25.60 1.35 -0.03
CA LYS A 99 25.88 2.69 -0.56
C LYS A 99 26.56 2.55 -1.93
N HIS A 100 26.27 3.48 -2.84
CA HIS A 100 26.85 3.45 -4.19
C HIS A 100 27.37 4.82 -4.67
N GLY A 101 27.45 5.83 -3.80
CA GLY A 101 28.01 7.12 -4.20
C GLY A 101 29.49 7.02 -4.56
N LEU A 102 29.95 7.94 -5.42
CA LEU A 102 31.28 7.94 -6.01
C LEU A 102 32.39 7.71 -4.98
N ASN A 103 32.38 8.44 -3.87
CA ASN A 103 33.39 8.32 -2.79
C ASN A 103 33.47 6.91 -2.19
N PHE A 104 32.31 6.26 -2.01
CA PHE A 104 32.25 4.91 -1.48
C PHE A 104 32.79 3.89 -2.49
N LEU A 105 32.41 4.03 -3.75
CA LEU A 105 32.88 3.15 -4.82
C LEU A 105 34.37 3.34 -5.09
N ALA A 106 34.88 4.57 -5.11
CA ALA A 106 36.30 4.86 -5.25
C ALA A 106 37.11 4.09 -4.19
N LYS A 107 36.69 4.18 -2.91
CA LYS A 107 37.32 3.43 -1.82
C LYS A 107 37.21 1.92 -1.98
N LYS A 108 36.07 1.41 -2.46
CA LYS A 108 35.84 -0.04 -2.65
C LYS A 108 36.68 -0.62 -3.79
N TYR A 109 36.79 0.11 -4.89
CA TYR A 109 37.55 -0.31 -6.07
C TYR A 109 39.04 0.06 -6.01
N GLY A 110 39.48 0.73 -4.93
CA GLY A 110 40.86 1.17 -4.76
C GLY A 110 41.27 2.25 -5.76
N VAL A 111 40.34 3.14 -6.11
CA VAL A 111 40.56 4.29 -6.99
C VAL A 111 40.78 5.53 -6.12
N GLU A 112 41.82 6.31 -6.45
CA GLU A 112 42.14 7.55 -5.76
C GLU A 112 41.18 8.66 -6.24
N LEU A 113 40.63 9.42 -5.30
CA LEU A 113 39.75 10.55 -5.57
C LEU A 113 40.38 11.80 -4.95
N THR A 114 41.07 12.57 -5.77
CA THR A 114 41.82 13.78 -5.40
C THR A 114 40.94 15.00 -5.64
N GLN A 115 40.84 15.93 -4.66
CA GLN A 115 40.00 17.15 -4.75
C GLN A 115 38.55 16.90 -5.21
N HIS A 116 37.73 16.33 -4.31
CA HIS A 116 36.28 16.20 -4.49
C HIS A 116 35.64 17.53 -4.95
N HIS A 117 34.67 17.45 -5.88
CA HIS A 117 33.89 18.57 -6.43
C HIS A 117 34.56 19.39 -7.55
N ARG A 118 35.62 18.86 -8.15
CA ARG A 118 36.14 19.33 -9.43
C ARG A 118 35.81 18.32 -10.52
N ALA A 119 35.12 18.77 -11.56
CA ALA A 119 34.56 17.93 -12.62
C ALA A 119 35.58 16.95 -13.23
N ILE A 120 36.82 17.38 -13.44
CA ILE A 120 37.88 16.53 -14.01
C ILE A 120 38.23 15.33 -13.12
N TYR A 121 38.38 15.53 -11.80
CA TYR A 121 38.78 14.46 -10.89
C TYR A 121 37.63 13.48 -10.62
N ASP A 122 36.41 14.00 -10.54
CA ASP A 122 35.21 13.16 -10.41
C ASP A 122 35.00 12.31 -11.68
N THR A 123 35.28 12.87 -12.87
CA THR A 123 35.23 12.16 -14.15
C THR A 123 36.33 11.09 -14.25
N GLU A 124 37.58 11.41 -13.89
CA GLU A 124 38.69 10.46 -13.87
C GLU A 124 38.39 9.28 -12.93
N ALA A 125 37.96 9.55 -11.70
CA ALA A 125 37.61 8.50 -10.75
C ALA A 125 36.45 7.64 -11.26
N THR A 126 35.41 8.25 -11.85
CA THR A 126 34.30 7.53 -12.48
C THR A 126 34.79 6.59 -13.58
N ALA A 127 35.70 7.06 -14.44
CA ALA A 127 36.24 6.27 -15.53
C ALA A 127 37.06 5.07 -15.03
N TYR A 128 37.91 5.27 -14.00
CA TYR A 128 38.67 4.19 -13.38
C TYR A 128 37.78 3.17 -12.66
N ILE A 129 36.75 3.63 -11.95
CA ILE A 129 35.74 2.77 -11.34
C ILE A 129 35.04 1.93 -12.41
N PHE A 130 34.62 2.56 -13.51
CA PHE A 130 33.96 1.87 -14.61
C PHE A 130 34.86 0.80 -15.25
N ILE A 131 36.16 1.06 -15.43
CA ILE A 131 37.12 0.03 -15.89
C ILE A 131 37.10 -1.20 -14.98
N LYS A 132 36.96 -1.03 -13.66
CA LYS A 132 36.85 -2.16 -12.73
C LYS A 132 35.50 -2.88 -12.88
N MET A 133 34.41 -2.13 -13.05
CA MET A 133 33.07 -2.69 -13.30
C MET A 133 32.97 -3.46 -14.61
N LEU A 134 33.71 -3.05 -15.66
CA LEU A 134 33.76 -3.79 -16.93
C LEU A 134 34.24 -5.24 -16.74
N LYS A 135 35.18 -5.48 -15.81
CA LYS A 135 35.61 -6.86 -15.48
C LYS A 135 34.50 -7.67 -14.81
N GLN A 136 33.74 -7.04 -13.93
CA GLN A 136 32.58 -7.70 -13.29
C GLN A 136 31.47 -7.98 -14.31
N LEU A 137 31.25 -7.07 -15.26
CA LEU A 137 30.30 -7.27 -16.36
C LEU A 137 30.71 -8.46 -17.25
N GLU A 138 31.99 -8.60 -17.54
CA GLU A 138 32.54 -9.75 -18.28
C GLU A 138 32.30 -11.06 -17.52
N GLU A 139 32.52 -11.08 -16.20
CA GLU A 139 32.21 -12.23 -15.33
C GLU A 139 30.71 -12.59 -15.32
N LEU A 140 29.84 -11.61 -15.50
CA LEU A 140 28.38 -11.76 -15.62
C LEU A 140 27.90 -12.07 -17.05
N GLY A 141 28.83 -12.26 -18.00
CA GLY A 141 28.51 -12.58 -19.40
C GLY A 141 28.01 -11.41 -20.24
N VAL A 142 28.14 -10.17 -19.74
CA VAL A 142 27.73 -8.95 -20.44
C VAL A 142 28.90 -8.44 -21.30
N ASN A 143 28.79 -8.60 -22.61
CA ASN A 143 29.86 -8.28 -23.56
C ASN A 143 29.58 -7.02 -24.40
N ASN A 144 28.35 -6.50 -24.36
CA ASN A 144 27.92 -5.29 -25.07
C ASN A 144 27.15 -4.35 -24.14
N HIS A 145 27.31 -3.04 -24.31
CA HIS A 145 26.54 -2.05 -23.55
C HIS A 145 25.02 -2.19 -23.75
N LYS A 146 24.57 -2.67 -24.92
CA LYS A 146 23.15 -2.96 -25.19
C LYS A 146 22.62 -4.13 -24.34
N ASP A 147 23.51 -5.05 -23.97
CA ASP A 147 23.18 -6.24 -23.19
C ASP A 147 23.04 -5.90 -21.70
N ILE A 148 23.57 -4.76 -21.22
CA ILE A 148 23.47 -4.35 -19.81
C ILE A 148 22.00 -4.31 -19.38
N ASN A 149 21.13 -3.64 -20.15
CA ASN A 149 19.72 -3.50 -19.79
C ASN A 149 18.91 -4.78 -19.99
N GLN A 150 19.32 -5.66 -20.91
CA GLN A 150 18.60 -6.91 -21.21
C GLN A 150 19.01 -8.03 -20.26
N SER A 151 20.30 -8.18 -20.01
CA SER A 151 20.91 -9.31 -19.28
C SER A 151 20.97 -9.08 -17.77
N LEU A 152 20.92 -7.83 -17.31
CA LEU A 152 20.98 -7.47 -15.88
C LEU A 152 19.63 -6.99 -15.33
N SER A 153 18.55 -7.21 -16.09
CA SER A 153 17.16 -7.08 -15.63
C SER A 153 16.91 -8.07 -14.48
N ASN A 154 17.21 -7.62 -13.27
CA ASN A 154 16.98 -8.37 -12.05
C ASN A 154 15.53 -8.17 -11.61
N GLU A 155 14.85 -9.21 -11.11
CA GLU A 155 13.49 -9.11 -10.55
C GLU A 155 13.39 -8.00 -9.49
N ASP A 156 14.52 -7.68 -8.85
CA ASP A 156 14.68 -6.64 -7.83
C ASP A 156 14.99 -5.23 -8.34
N ALA A 157 14.97 -4.97 -9.65
CA ALA A 157 15.30 -3.66 -10.22
C ALA A 157 14.44 -2.52 -9.62
N TYR A 158 13.17 -2.80 -9.31
CA TYR A 158 12.24 -1.82 -8.71
C TYR A 158 12.67 -1.34 -7.30
N LYS A 159 13.50 -2.10 -6.57
CA LYS A 159 14.01 -1.73 -5.24
C LYS A 159 15.02 -0.57 -5.33
N ARG A 160 15.65 -0.39 -6.50
CA ARG A 160 16.74 0.57 -6.73
C ARG A 160 16.25 1.88 -7.33
N ALA A 161 15.18 1.83 -8.12
CA ALA A 161 14.54 3.01 -8.67
C ALA A 161 14.08 3.96 -7.56
N ARG A 162 14.27 5.26 -7.79
CA ARG A 162 13.68 6.30 -6.94
C ARG A 162 12.18 6.34 -7.25
N PRO A 163 11.31 6.14 -6.25
CA PRO A 163 9.87 6.23 -6.47
C PRO A 163 9.47 7.69 -6.71
N ASN A 164 8.49 7.87 -7.59
CA ASN A 164 7.81 9.14 -7.80
C ASN A 164 6.36 8.99 -7.35
N HIS A 165 5.71 10.11 -7.04
CA HIS A 165 4.28 10.13 -6.73
C HIS A 165 3.43 10.18 -8.01
N VAL A 166 2.22 9.62 -7.90
CA VAL A 166 1.19 9.62 -8.94
C VAL A 166 -0.18 9.62 -8.26
N THR A 167 -1.16 10.30 -8.84
CA THR A 167 -2.54 10.30 -8.34
C THR A 167 -3.37 9.33 -9.18
N LEU A 168 -4.08 8.39 -8.55
CA LEU A 168 -4.96 7.45 -9.23
C LEU A 168 -6.42 7.73 -8.86
N ILE A 169 -7.25 8.11 -9.83
CA ILE A 169 -8.68 8.35 -9.64
C ILE A 169 -9.48 7.25 -10.32
N VAL A 170 -10.28 6.52 -9.55
CA VAL A 170 -11.16 5.48 -10.07
C VAL A 170 -12.35 6.12 -10.77
N GLN A 171 -12.53 5.79 -12.05
CA GLN A 171 -13.66 6.30 -12.85
C GLN A 171 -14.92 5.46 -12.70
N ASN A 172 -14.78 4.14 -12.54
CA ASN A 172 -15.90 3.21 -12.55
C ASN A 172 -15.60 1.93 -11.75
N GLN A 173 -16.57 1.01 -11.71
CA GLN A 173 -16.46 -0.20 -10.91
C GLN A 173 -15.30 -1.12 -11.35
N GLN A 174 -14.95 -1.13 -12.64
CA GLN A 174 -13.79 -1.88 -13.15
C GLN A 174 -12.48 -1.26 -12.65
N GLY A 175 -12.37 0.07 -12.69
CA GLY A 175 -11.25 0.81 -12.12
C GLY A 175 -11.05 0.53 -10.63
N LEU A 176 -12.12 0.34 -9.86
CA LEU A 176 -12.01 -0.03 -8.44
C LEU A 176 -11.39 -1.42 -8.27
N LYS A 177 -11.85 -2.41 -9.06
CA LYS A 177 -11.27 -3.76 -9.04
C LYS A 177 -9.79 -3.72 -9.39
N ASN A 178 -9.42 -2.92 -10.39
CA ASN A 178 -8.04 -2.72 -10.80
C ASN A 178 -7.20 -2.03 -9.71
N LEU A 179 -7.73 -1.01 -9.03
CA LEU A 179 -7.06 -0.37 -7.90
C LEU A 179 -6.78 -1.37 -6.77
N PHE A 180 -7.72 -2.26 -6.44
CA PHE A 180 -7.49 -3.30 -5.44
C PHE A 180 -6.36 -4.27 -5.84
N LYS A 181 -6.24 -4.62 -7.13
CA LYS A 181 -5.10 -5.41 -7.63
C LYS A 181 -3.79 -4.65 -7.50
N ILE A 182 -3.73 -3.40 -7.97
CA ILE A 182 -2.54 -2.55 -7.88
C ILE A 182 -2.05 -2.42 -6.44
N VAL A 183 -2.96 -2.16 -5.48
CA VAL A 183 -2.61 -2.05 -4.05
C VAL A 183 -2.11 -3.40 -3.53
N SER A 184 -2.77 -4.50 -3.88
CA SER A 184 -2.37 -5.85 -3.44
C SER A 184 -0.97 -6.22 -3.96
N GLU A 185 -0.71 -6.04 -5.24
CA GLU A 185 0.59 -6.27 -5.88
C GLU A 185 1.69 -5.39 -5.27
N SER A 186 1.39 -4.12 -4.99
CA SER A 186 2.34 -3.20 -4.36
C SER A 186 2.76 -3.61 -2.94
N LEU A 187 1.89 -4.33 -2.24
CA LEU A 187 2.08 -4.79 -0.87
C LEU A 187 2.67 -6.21 -0.78
N VAL A 188 2.46 -7.04 -1.80
CA VAL A 188 2.88 -8.45 -1.81
C VAL A 188 4.15 -8.66 -2.62
N HIS A 189 4.18 -8.26 -3.90
CA HIS A 189 5.29 -8.56 -4.81
C HIS A 189 6.28 -7.41 -4.94
N TYR A 190 5.81 -6.16 -4.94
CA TYR A 190 6.63 -4.97 -5.16
C TYR A 190 6.89 -4.15 -3.89
N TYR A 191 6.69 -4.75 -2.72
CA TYR A 191 7.01 -4.11 -1.45
C TYR A 191 8.53 -4.08 -1.22
N TYR A 192 9.06 -2.91 -0.83
CA TYR A 192 10.44 -2.79 -0.39
C TYR A 192 10.52 -2.12 0.99
N ARG A 193 10.89 -0.83 1.03
CA ARG A 193 10.76 0.01 2.25
C ARG A 193 9.40 0.67 2.34
N THR A 194 8.79 0.88 1.18
CA THR A 194 7.45 1.39 0.96
C THR A 194 6.81 0.55 -0.14
N PRO A 195 5.47 0.44 -0.20
CA PRO A 195 4.78 -0.15 -1.34
C PRO A 195 5.11 0.64 -2.61
N ARG A 196 5.36 -0.05 -3.72
CA ARG A 196 5.71 0.57 -5.01
C ARG A 196 4.91 -0.08 -6.13
N ILE A 197 4.68 0.69 -7.19
CA ILE A 197 3.91 0.26 -8.36
C ILE A 197 4.82 0.45 -9.59
N PRO A 198 5.29 -0.62 -10.25
CA PRO A 198 5.94 -0.50 -11.54
C PRO A 198 5.00 0.13 -12.57
N ARG A 199 5.52 0.98 -13.47
CA ARG A 199 4.69 1.60 -14.52
C ARG A 199 3.99 0.56 -15.39
N SER A 200 4.68 -0.53 -15.73
CA SER A 200 4.10 -1.63 -16.51
C SER A 200 2.89 -2.29 -15.82
N LEU A 201 2.92 -2.40 -14.49
CA LEU A 201 1.78 -2.92 -13.71
C LEU A 201 0.62 -1.92 -13.70
N LEU A 202 0.93 -0.63 -13.58
CA LEU A 202 -0.09 0.42 -13.69
C LEU A 202 -0.74 0.41 -15.08
N ASP A 203 0.05 0.25 -16.14
CA ASP A 203 -0.44 0.15 -17.53
C ASP A 203 -1.33 -1.09 -17.74
N GLU A 204 -0.96 -2.24 -17.19
CA GLU A 204 -1.75 -3.47 -17.24
C GLU A 204 -3.14 -3.28 -16.61
N TYR A 205 -3.21 -2.56 -15.48
CA TYR A 205 -4.43 -2.33 -14.71
C TYR A 205 -5.03 -0.93 -14.89
N ARG A 206 -4.65 -0.20 -15.97
CA ARG A 206 -5.04 1.20 -16.15
C ARG A 206 -6.53 1.40 -16.47
N GLU A 207 -7.20 0.39 -17.00
CA GLU A 207 -8.61 0.49 -17.39
C GLU A 207 -9.48 0.99 -16.23
N GLY A 208 -10.25 2.06 -16.48
CA GLY A 208 -11.13 2.68 -15.50
C GLY A 208 -10.41 3.52 -14.43
N ILE A 209 -9.12 3.85 -14.63
CA ILE A 209 -8.33 4.69 -13.73
C ILE A 209 -7.75 5.88 -14.50
N LEU A 210 -7.96 7.10 -13.98
CA LEU A 210 -7.27 8.30 -14.44
C LEU A 210 -5.99 8.50 -13.64
N VAL A 211 -4.92 8.85 -14.34
CA VAL A 211 -3.58 8.99 -13.80
C VAL A 211 -3.16 10.46 -13.82
N GLY A 212 -2.99 11.06 -12.65
CA GLY A 212 -2.53 12.44 -12.43
C GLY A 212 -1.04 12.53 -12.12
N SER A 213 -0.43 13.67 -12.45
CA SER A 213 1.01 13.89 -12.26
C SER A 213 1.46 14.07 -10.80
N ALA A 214 0.53 14.18 -9.85
CA ALA A 214 0.75 14.36 -8.42
C ALA A 214 1.49 15.66 -8.03
N CYS A 215 2.32 15.60 -7.00
CA CYS A 215 2.91 16.77 -6.32
C CYS A 215 4.33 17.09 -6.80
N ASP A 216 5.09 17.82 -5.99
CA ASP A 216 6.51 18.12 -6.18
C ASP A 216 7.40 16.88 -6.33
N GLU A 217 7.01 15.76 -5.71
CA GLU A 217 7.65 14.44 -5.89
C GLU A 217 7.12 13.66 -7.10
N GLY A 218 6.26 14.27 -7.91
CA GLY A 218 5.75 13.75 -9.17
C GLY A 218 6.79 13.83 -10.29
N GLU A 219 6.68 12.92 -11.26
CA GLU A 219 7.64 12.85 -12.37
C GLU A 219 7.61 14.10 -13.25
N VAL A 220 6.42 14.65 -13.54
CA VAL A 220 6.26 15.83 -14.39
C VAL A 220 6.84 17.07 -13.72
N PHE A 221 6.55 17.28 -12.43
CA PHE A 221 7.09 18.41 -11.68
C PHE A 221 8.62 18.34 -11.60
N THR A 222 9.16 17.17 -11.26
CA THR A 222 10.61 16.94 -11.23
C THR A 222 11.25 17.19 -12.59
N ALA A 223 10.60 16.77 -13.68
CA ALA A 223 11.06 17.02 -15.05
C ALA A 223 11.09 18.52 -15.37
N VAL A 224 10.08 19.29 -14.98
CA VAL A 224 10.07 20.75 -15.20
C VAL A 224 11.26 21.41 -14.51
N MET A 225 11.64 20.96 -13.32
CA MET A 225 12.80 21.52 -12.62
C MET A 225 14.15 21.18 -13.26
N GLN A 226 14.26 20.10 -14.04
CA GLN A 226 15.54 19.49 -14.42
C GLN A 226 15.78 19.36 -15.92
N LYS A 227 14.73 19.40 -16.74
CA LYS A 227 14.77 19.14 -18.17
C LYS A 227 14.24 20.34 -18.94
N ASP A 228 14.47 20.37 -20.24
CA ASP A 228 13.87 21.34 -21.16
C ASP A 228 12.35 21.10 -21.35
N GLN A 229 11.69 22.03 -22.03
CA GLN A 229 10.24 21.99 -22.22
C GLN A 229 9.79 20.82 -23.13
N SER A 230 10.58 20.43 -24.13
CA SER A 230 10.22 19.35 -25.05
C SER A 230 10.16 17.99 -24.33
N GLN A 231 11.10 17.75 -23.42
CA GLN A 231 11.12 16.53 -22.61
C GLN A 231 9.98 16.51 -21.59
N VAL A 232 9.65 17.65 -20.97
CA VAL A 232 8.49 17.77 -20.09
C VAL A 232 7.22 17.40 -20.85
N GLU A 233 7.02 17.96 -22.05
CA GLU A 233 5.87 17.66 -22.89
C GLU A 233 5.79 16.18 -23.27
N ARG A 234 6.93 15.54 -23.54
CA ARG A 234 6.99 14.10 -23.82
C ARG A 234 6.60 13.26 -22.61
N ILE A 235 7.05 13.62 -21.41
CA ILE A 235 6.72 12.91 -20.16
C ILE A 235 5.24 13.09 -19.81
N ALA A 236 4.72 14.31 -19.95
CA ALA A 236 3.34 14.65 -19.62
C ALA A 236 2.30 13.83 -20.40
N LYS A 237 2.60 13.38 -21.63
CA LYS A 237 1.72 12.53 -22.46
C LYS A 237 1.26 11.23 -21.80
N TYR A 238 1.97 10.76 -20.78
CA TYR A 238 1.57 9.56 -20.05
C TYR A 238 0.36 9.79 -19.12
N TYR A 239 0.08 11.04 -18.74
CA TYR A 239 -0.91 11.39 -17.70
C TYR A 239 -2.24 11.84 -18.33
N ASP A 240 -3.34 11.57 -17.63
CA ASP A 240 -4.68 11.98 -18.03
C ASP A 240 -5.00 13.43 -17.62
N PHE A 241 -4.30 13.93 -16.61
CA PHE A 241 -4.34 15.33 -16.16
C PHE A 241 -3.01 15.72 -15.50
N ILE A 242 -2.66 17.00 -15.58
CA ILE A 242 -1.49 17.57 -14.90
C ILE A 242 -1.97 18.31 -13.66
N GLU A 243 -1.30 18.09 -12.54
CA GLU A 243 -1.61 18.74 -11.28
C GLU A 243 -0.66 19.91 -11.03
N VAL A 244 -1.24 21.02 -10.57
CA VAL A 244 -0.53 22.15 -9.96
C VAL A 244 -1.10 22.37 -8.56
N GLN A 245 -0.25 22.78 -7.62
CA GLN A 245 -0.66 23.01 -6.24
C GLN A 245 -0.44 24.47 -5.88
N PRO A 246 -1.13 25.03 -4.86
CA PRO A 246 -0.87 26.40 -4.45
C PRO A 246 0.60 26.65 -3.99
N PRO A 247 1.14 27.87 -4.15
CA PRO A 247 2.56 28.17 -3.87
C PRO A 247 3.03 27.77 -2.47
N ALA A 248 2.16 27.90 -1.45
CA ALA A 248 2.47 27.54 -0.07
C ALA A 248 2.86 26.06 0.10
N LEU A 249 2.44 25.16 -0.81
CA LEU A 249 2.81 23.75 -0.79
C LEU A 249 4.23 23.49 -1.31
N TYR A 250 4.80 24.43 -2.07
CA TYR A 250 6.16 24.35 -2.60
C TYR A 250 7.19 25.10 -1.75
N GLN A 251 6.78 25.67 -0.61
CA GLN A 251 7.66 26.45 0.26
C GLN A 251 8.91 25.67 0.72
N ASP A 252 8.78 24.36 0.98
CA ASP A 252 9.93 23.51 1.33
C ASP A 252 11.02 23.50 0.24
N LEU A 253 10.62 23.58 -1.03
CA LEU A 253 11.57 23.58 -2.15
C LEU A 253 12.40 24.88 -2.16
N ILE A 254 11.78 26.01 -1.81
CA ILE A 254 12.45 27.30 -1.69
C ILE A 254 13.36 27.30 -0.45
N ASP A 255 12.85 26.83 0.69
CA ASP A 255 13.61 26.74 1.95
C ASP A 255 14.86 25.86 1.81
N ARG A 256 14.83 24.89 0.89
CA ARG A 256 15.95 23.97 0.57
C ARG A 256 16.79 24.41 -0.62
N GLU A 257 16.53 25.61 -1.17
CA GLU A 257 17.23 26.17 -2.34
C GLU A 257 17.15 25.27 -3.59
N LEU A 258 16.14 24.40 -3.69
CA LEU A 258 15.85 23.62 -4.89
C LEU A 258 15.10 24.46 -5.94
N VAL A 259 14.34 25.43 -5.46
CA VAL A 259 13.75 26.50 -6.27
C VAL A 259 14.34 27.82 -5.73
N ARG A 260 14.92 28.63 -6.62
CA ARG A 260 15.69 29.82 -6.21
C ARG A 260 14.81 30.86 -5.51
N ASP A 261 13.66 31.15 -6.09
CA ASP A 261 12.76 32.21 -5.65
C ASP A 261 11.34 32.00 -6.22
N ASN A 262 10.43 32.92 -5.89
CA ASN A 262 9.06 32.90 -6.39
C ASN A 262 8.96 33.14 -7.91
N GLU A 263 9.93 33.80 -8.54
CA GLU A 263 9.92 34.01 -10.00
C GLU A 263 10.19 32.69 -10.71
N THR A 264 11.19 31.92 -10.26
CA THR A 264 11.45 30.55 -10.75
C THR A 264 10.24 29.65 -10.50
N LEU A 265 9.55 29.79 -9.37
CA LEU A 265 8.33 29.04 -9.12
C LEU A 265 7.22 29.41 -10.13
N HIS A 266 7.04 30.69 -10.46
CA HIS A 266 6.11 31.12 -11.51
C HIS A 266 6.48 30.56 -12.89
N GLU A 267 7.76 30.50 -13.24
CA GLU A 267 8.22 29.85 -14.48
C GLU A 267 7.84 28.37 -14.51
N ILE A 268 7.97 27.65 -13.38
CA ILE A 268 7.54 26.25 -13.26
C ILE A 268 6.04 26.11 -13.57
N TYR A 269 5.18 26.98 -13.03
CA TYR A 269 3.75 26.96 -13.36
C TYR A 269 3.50 27.19 -14.86
N GLN A 270 4.16 28.18 -15.47
CA GLN A 270 4.00 28.48 -16.89
C GLN A 270 4.38 27.28 -17.76
N ARG A 271 5.45 26.57 -17.39
CA ARG A 271 5.91 25.37 -18.09
C ARG A 271 4.95 24.18 -17.95
N LEU A 272 4.33 24.01 -16.78
CA LEU A 272 3.28 23.01 -16.55
C LEU A 272 2.03 23.32 -17.37
N LEU A 273 1.59 24.59 -17.39
CA LEU A 273 0.47 25.06 -18.20
C LEU A 273 0.72 24.86 -19.70
N GLN A 274 1.92 25.23 -20.16
CA GLN A 274 2.35 25.01 -21.54
C GLN A 274 2.34 23.53 -21.91
N ALA A 275 2.84 22.65 -21.03
CA ALA A 275 2.83 21.21 -21.29
C ALA A 275 1.40 20.63 -21.40
N GLY A 276 0.46 21.15 -20.60
CA GLY A 276 -0.96 20.84 -20.71
C GLY A 276 -1.56 21.32 -22.04
N GLN A 277 -1.29 22.57 -22.42
CA GLN A 277 -1.79 23.17 -23.65
C GLN A 277 -1.26 22.46 -24.91
N THR A 278 0.05 22.22 -24.99
CA THR A 278 0.68 21.54 -26.15
C THR A 278 0.12 20.14 -26.35
N ASN A 279 -0.10 19.40 -25.27
CA ASN A 279 -0.58 18.01 -25.33
C ASN A 279 -2.11 17.88 -25.27
N GLN A 280 -2.84 18.98 -25.11
CA GLN A 280 -4.30 18.99 -24.88
C GLN A 280 -4.70 18.14 -23.67
N ILE A 281 -3.90 18.22 -22.60
CA ILE A 281 -4.13 17.55 -21.32
C ILE A 281 -4.63 18.59 -20.32
N PRO A 282 -5.75 18.35 -19.61
CA PRO A 282 -6.27 19.31 -18.65
C PRO A 282 -5.28 19.49 -17.49
N VAL A 283 -5.02 20.76 -17.14
CA VAL A 283 -4.29 21.13 -15.94
C VAL A 283 -5.31 21.43 -14.85
N ILE A 284 -5.14 20.85 -13.67
CA ILE A 284 -6.02 21.03 -12.52
C ILE A 284 -5.25 21.53 -11.30
N ALA A 285 -5.89 22.38 -10.50
CA ALA A 285 -5.36 22.78 -9.21
C ALA A 285 -5.78 21.80 -8.11
N THR A 286 -4.81 21.23 -7.39
CA THR A 286 -5.06 20.32 -6.26
C THR A 286 -4.47 20.86 -4.97
N GLY A 287 -5.19 20.73 -3.85
CA GLY A 287 -4.78 21.30 -2.56
C GLY A 287 -3.89 20.39 -1.71
N ASN A 288 -3.63 19.14 -2.14
CA ASN A 288 -2.84 18.14 -1.42
C ASN A 288 -3.16 18.09 0.09
N ALA A 289 -4.45 18.11 0.43
CA ALA A 289 -4.90 18.36 1.80
C ALA A 289 -4.53 17.20 2.74
N HIS A 290 -3.92 17.54 3.88
CA HIS A 290 -3.53 16.60 4.93
C HIS A 290 -4.31 16.80 6.23
N TYR A 291 -5.09 17.88 6.33
CA TYR A 291 -5.93 18.22 7.47
C TYR A 291 -7.06 19.15 7.02
N LEU A 292 -8.11 19.29 7.84
CA LEU A 292 -9.31 20.02 7.44
C LEU A 292 -9.11 21.54 7.53
N PHE A 293 -8.68 22.05 8.69
CA PHE A 293 -8.51 23.48 8.92
C PHE A 293 -7.04 23.84 9.18
N GLU A 294 -6.64 25.08 8.88
CA GLU A 294 -5.27 25.59 9.10
C GLU A 294 -4.71 25.28 10.50
N HIS A 295 -5.55 25.42 11.53
CA HIS A 295 -5.15 25.21 12.92
C HIS A 295 -4.89 23.74 13.29
N ASP A 296 -5.29 22.78 12.45
CA ASP A 296 -5.01 21.35 12.64
C ASP A 296 -3.58 20.96 12.22
N SER A 297 -2.85 21.87 11.55
CA SER A 297 -1.44 21.69 11.17
C SER A 297 -0.54 21.28 12.34
N ILE A 298 -0.85 21.74 13.56
CA ILE A 298 -0.12 21.40 14.77
C ILE A 298 -0.19 19.90 15.10
N ALA A 299 -1.33 19.25 14.85
CA ALA A 299 -1.49 17.82 15.09
C ALA A 299 -0.57 17.01 14.15
N ARG A 300 -0.54 17.38 12.85
CA ARG A 300 0.40 16.79 11.88
C ARG A 300 1.85 17.00 12.30
N LYS A 301 2.21 18.20 12.75
CA LYS A 301 3.57 18.52 13.20
C LYS A 301 3.98 17.66 14.41
N ILE A 302 3.08 17.47 15.38
CA ILE A 302 3.31 16.59 16.55
C ILE A 302 3.50 15.12 16.11
N LEU A 303 2.67 14.63 15.18
CA LEU A 303 2.73 13.26 14.69
C LEU A 303 4.04 12.99 13.92
N ILE A 304 4.50 13.91 13.08
CA ILE A 304 5.77 13.78 12.35
C ILE A 304 6.96 13.86 13.32
N ALA A 305 6.90 14.77 14.29
CA ALA A 305 7.92 14.89 15.34
C ALA A 305 8.06 13.61 16.18
N SER A 306 6.98 12.85 16.36
CA SER A 306 7.01 11.57 17.07
C SER A 306 7.77 10.45 16.34
N GLN A 307 8.19 10.66 15.09
CA GLN A 307 8.92 9.70 14.27
C GLN A 307 10.40 10.09 14.14
N PRO A 308 11.30 9.52 14.95
CA PRO A 308 12.71 9.86 14.91
C PRO A 308 13.32 9.58 13.54
N GLY A 309 14.04 10.56 12.99
CA GLY A 309 14.70 10.43 11.69
C GLY A 309 13.81 10.65 10.47
N ASN A 310 12.51 10.98 10.64
CA ASN A 310 11.69 11.43 9.53
C ASN A 310 12.32 12.72 8.93
N PRO A 311 12.67 12.75 7.62
CA PRO A 311 13.30 13.90 6.99
C PRO A 311 12.49 15.19 7.11
N LEU A 312 11.15 15.06 7.17
CA LEU A 312 10.22 16.20 7.33
C LEU A 312 10.36 16.92 8.68
N ASN A 313 11.06 16.33 9.66
CA ASN A 313 11.40 17.04 10.90
C ASN A 313 12.46 18.14 10.70
N ARG A 314 13.15 18.15 9.56
CA ARG A 314 14.20 19.12 9.23
C ARG A 314 13.69 20.25 8.34
N SER A 315 12.45 20.18 7.88
CA SER A 315 11.84 21.14 6.98
C SER A 315 10.66 21.86 7.60
N THR A 316 10.33 23.01 7.02
CA THR A 316 9.07 23.70 7.26
C THR A 316 7.95 22.87 6.63
N LEU A 317 6.99 22.41 7.43
CA LEU A 317 5.81 21.71 6.90
C LEU A 317 4.90 22.73 6.19
N PRO A 318 4.49 22.47 4.93
CA PRO A 318 3.65 23.40 4.20
C PRO A 318 2.21 23.44 4.71
N GLU A 319 1.53 24.53 4.39
CA GLU A 319 0.11 24.76 4.68
C GLU A 319 -0.76 23.92 3.72
N ALA A 320 -1.29 22.83 4.25
CA ALA A 320 -1.97 21.76 3.52
C ALA A 320 -3.35 21.48 4.12
N HIS A 321 -4.08 22.53 4.50
CA HIS A 321 -5.49 22.41 4.89
C HIS A 321 -6.39 22.22 3.66
N PHE A 322 -7.64 21.84 3.92
CA PHE A 322 -8.63 21.77 2.86
C PHE A 322 -9.09 23.19 2.52
N ARG A 323 -8.48 23.75 1.47
CA ARG A 323 -8.79 25.09 0.97
C ARG A 323 -10.19 25.18 0.38
N THR A 324 -10.81 26.34 0.57
CA THR A 324 -12.03 26.72 -0.15
C THR A 324 -11.71 27.07 -1.61
N THR A 325 -12.74 27.10 -2.46
CA THR A 325 -12.57 27.51 -3.86
C THR A 325 -12.05 28.95 -3.96
N ASP A 326 -12.53 29.86 -3.12
CA ASP A 326 -12.09 31.26 -3.12
C ASP A 326 -10.62 31.37 -2.71
N GLU A 327 -10.19 30.67 -1.66
CA GLU A 327 -8.77 30.59 -1.26
C GLU A 327 -7.88 30.05 -2.38
N MET A 328 -8.33 29.01 -3.09
CA MET A 328 -7.59 28.45 -4.23
C MET A 328 -7.49 29.44 -5.40
N LEU A 329 -8.56 30.20 -5.69
CA LEU A 329 -8.56 31.22 -6.74
C LEU A 329 -7.64 32.39 -6.38
N ASP A 330 -7.67 32.84 -5.13
CA ASP A 330 -6.81 33.91 -4.61
C ASP A 330 -5.33 33.50 -4.66
N GLU A 331 -4.99 32.29 -4.21
CA GLU A 331 -3.60 31.79 -4.20
C GLU A 331 -3.03 31.59 -5.62
N LEU A 332 -3.87 31.35 -6.63
CA LEU A 332 -3.47 31.15 -8.02
C LEU A 332 -3.77 32.37 -8.92
N HIS A 333 -4.20 33.49 -8.34
CA HIS A 333 -4.58 34.71 -9.08
C HIS A 333 -3.44 35.27 -9.95
N PHE A 334 -2.18 35.04 -9.54
CA PHE A 334 -0.99 35.48 -10.29
C PHE A 334 -0.87 34.84 -11.69
N LEU A 335 -1.58 33.74 -11.96
CA LEU A 335 -1.66 33.10 -13.29
C LEU A 335 -2.65 33.80 -14.24
N GLY A 336 -3.39 34.79 -13.74
CA GLY A 336 -4.49 35.46 -14.44
C GLY A 336 -5.85 34.86 -14.08
N GLU A 337 -6.88 35.71 -14.04
CA GLU A 337 -8.23 35.35 -13.61
C GLU A 337 -8.84 34.20 -14.43
N GLU A 338 -8.67 34.23 -15.75
CA GLU A 338 -9.20 33.20 -16.65
C GLU A 338 -8.52 31.84 -16.41
N THR A 339 -7.19 31.81 -16.37
CA THR A 339 -6.40 30.60 -16.11
C THR A 339 -6.71 30.02 -14.74
N ALA A 340 -6.76 30.86 -13.70
CA ALA A 340 -7.05 30.44 -12.34
C ALA A 340 -8.45 29.80 -12.25
N TYR A 341 -9.46 30.45 -12.83
CA TYR A 341 -10.81 29.89 -12.88
C TYR A 341 -10.87 28.57 -13.66
N GLU A 342 -10.16 28.48 -14.79
CA GLU A 342 -10.12 27.27 -15.60
C GLU A 342 -9.55 26.07 -14.82
N ILE A 343 -8.39 26.21 -14.19
CA ILE A 343 -7.72 25.09 -13.51
C ILE A 343 -8.30 24.78 -12.12
N VAL A 344 -8.87 25.76 -11.42
CA VAL A 344 -9.43 25.58 -10.07
C VAL A 344 -10.86 25.07 -10.12
N VAL A 345 -11.68 25.55 -11.07
CA VAL A 345 -13.12 25.29 -11.12
C VAL A 345 -13.51 24.48 -12.34
N LYS A 346 -13.20 24.94 -13.55
CA LYS A 346 -13.74 24.32 -14.77
C LYS A 346 -13.19 22.91 -14.97
N ASN A 347 -11.87 22.76 -15.05
CA ASN A 347 -11.22 21.48 -15.33
C ASN A 347 -11.42 20.47 -14.20
N THR A 348 -11.50 20.93 -12.94
CA THR A 348 -11.77 20.06 -11.78
C THR A 348 -13.20 19.53 -11.79
N ASN A 349 -14.19 20.35 -12.14
CA ASN A 349 -15.57 19.88 -12.33
C ASN A 349 -15.70 18.95 -13.54
N GLU A 350 -15.09 19.30 -14.68
CA GLU A 350 -15.09 18.42 -15.86
C GLU A 350 -14.45 17.05 -15.57
N LEU A 351 -13.39 17.01 -14.76
CA LEU A 351 -12.80 15.74 -14.31
C LEU A 351 -13.76 14.96 -13.40
N ALA A 352 -14.44 15.63 -12.47
CA ALA A 352 -15.40 15.01 -11.57
C ALA A 352 -16.62 14.42 -12.33
N ASP A 353 -17.09 15.11 -13.37
CA ASP A 353 -18.19 14.66 -14.22
C ASP A 353 -17.88 13.36 -14.99
N ARG A 354 -16.59 13.01 -15.14
CA ARG A 354 -16.14 11.75 -15.76
C ARG A 354 -16.21 10.55 -14.81
N ILE A 355 -16.52 10.75 -13.54
CA ILE A 355 -16.52 9.70 -12.51
C ILE A 355 -17.95 9.14 -12.36
N GLU A 356 -18.09 7.85 -12.64
CA GLU A 356 -19.34 7.12 -12.44
C GLU A 356 -19.60 6.84 -10.96
N ARG A 357 -20.82 6.41 -10.64
CA ARG A 357 -21.13 5.93 -9.29
C ARG A 357 -20.43 4.60 -9.04
N VAL A 358 -19.41 4.62 -8.18
CA VAL A 358 -18.67 3.44 -7.72
C VAL A 358 -19.19 2.99 -6.36
N VAL A 359 -19.44 1.70 -6.20
CA VAL A 359 -19.87 1.10 -4.93
C VAL A 359 -18.70 0.30 -4.36
N PRO A 360 -17.97 0.81 -3.34
CA PRO A 360 -16.75 0.17 -2.85
C PRO A 360 -17.01 -1.11 -2.05
N ILE A 361 -18.14 -1.18 -1.36
CA ILE A 361 -18.53 -2.33 -0.54
C ILE A 361 -19.87 -2.84 -1.04
N LYS A 362 -19.94 -4.13 -1.36
CA LYS A 362 -21.18 -4.75 -1.80
C LYS A 362 -22.12 -5.02 -0.62
N ASP A 363 -23.42 -4.90 -0.86
CA ASP A 363 -24.44 -5.10 0.17
C ASP A 363 -24.79 -6.57 0.40
N GLU A 364 -24.58 -7.42 -0.62
CA GLU A 364 -24.95 -8.84 -0.61
C GLU A 364 -23.91 -9.74 0.04
N LEU A 365 -24.41 -10.85 0.58
CA LEU A 365 -23.61 -11.95 1.08
C LEU A 365 -23.30 -12.94 -0.05
N TYR A 366 -22.02 -13.22 -0.28
CA TYR A 366 -21.59 -14.22 -1.26
C TYR A 366 -21.18 -15.50 -0.55
N THR A 367 -22.06 -16.50 -0.53
CA THR A 367 -21.78 -17.79 0.13
C THR A 367 -20.90 -18.69 -0.75
N PRO A 368 -19.90 -19.39 -0.17
CA PRO A 368 -19.10 -20.37 -0.91
C PRO A 368 -19.97 -21.54 -1.38
N ARG A 369 -19.57 -22.19 -2.48
CA ARG A 369 -20.21 -23.40 -3.01
C ARG A 369 -19.24 -24.58 -2.94
N MET A 370 -19.73 -25.71 -2.46
CA MET A 370 -19.02 -26.99 -2.44
C MET A 370 -20.02 -28.08 -2.81
N ASP A 371 -19.71 -28.84 -3.86
CA ASP A 371 -20.60 -29.88 -4.38
C ASP A 371 -20.86 -30.95 -3.30
N GLY A 372 -22.13 -31.32 -3.11
CA GLY A 372 -22.55 -32.32 -2.13
C GLY A 372 -22.59 -31.84 -0.67
N ALA A 373 -22.22 -30.58 -0.37
CA ALA A 373 -22.18 -30.09 1.01
C ALA A 373 -23.56 -30.10 1.72
N ASN A 374 -24.65 -29.87 0.96
CA ASN A 374 -26.00 -29.86 1.50
C ASN A 374 -26.44 -31.28 1.93
N GLU A 375 -26.18 -32.26 1.07
CA GLU A 375 -26.47 -33.68 1.31
C GLU A 375 -25.59 -34.21 2.45
N GLU A 376 -24.30 -33.91 2.45
CA GLU A 376 -23.34 -34.38 3.46
C GLU A 376 -23.72 -33.86 4.86
N ILE A 377 -24.11 -32.59 5.01
CA ILE A 377 -24.57 -32.05 6.30
C ILE A 377 -25.84 -32.75 6.77
N ARG A 378 -26.82 -32.97 5.87
CA ARG A 378 -28.05 -33.68 6.23
C ARG A 378 -27.74 -35.11 6.70
N GLU A 379 -26.93 -35.86 5.94
CA GLU A 379 -26.57 -37.24 6.27
C GLU A 379 -25.80 -37.33 7.59
N LEU A 380 -24.84 -36.41 7.81
CA LEU A 380 -24.06 -36.38 9.05
C LEU A 380 -24.94 -36.08 10.26
N SER A 381 -25.83 -35.08 10.17
CA SER A 381 -26.75 -34.74 11.26
C SER A 381 -27.68 -35.90 11.60
N TYR A 382 -28.29 -36.53 10.59
CA TYR A 382 -29.21 -37.64 10.82
C TYR A 382 -28.51 -38.90 11.35
N SER A 383 -27.36 -39.24 10.79
CA SER A 383 -26.61 -40.43 11.21
C SER A 383 -26.12 -40.31 12.66
N ASN A 384 -25.64 -39.12 13.07
CA ASN A 384 -25.21 -38.90 14.45
C ASN A 384 -26.40 -38.78 15.42
N ALA A 385 -27.51 -38.17 15.00
CA ALA A 385 -28.75 -38.18 15.78
C ALA A 385 -29.22 -39.63 16.05
N LYS A 386 -29.17 -40.50 15.03
CA LYS A 386 -29.54 -41.91 15.17
C LYS A 386 -28.63 -42.69 16.12
N LYS A 387 -27.32 -42.41 16.11
CA LYS A 387 -26.39 -43.01 17.08
C LYS A 387 -26.74 -42.65 18.53
N LEU A 388 -27.23 -41.43 18.75
CA LEU A 388 -27.55 -40.92 20.08
C LEU A 388 -28.97 -41.29 20.55
N TYR A 389 -29.98 -41.08 19.71
CA TYR A 389 -31.41 -41.24 20.02
C TYR A 389 -32.05 -42.52 19.46
N GLY A 390 -31.31 -43.36 18.72
CA GLY A 390 -31.81 -44.60 18.12
C GLY A 390 -32.26 -44.46 16.66
N GLU A 391 -32.53 -45.58 16.00
CA GLU A 391 -32.96 -45.59 14.59
C GLU A 391 -34.31 -44.90 14.39
N ASP A 392 -35.24 -45.11 15.33
CA ASP A 392 -36.55 -44.47 15.38
C ASP A 392 -36.44 -43.17 16.20
N LEU A 393 -36.07 -42.09 15.52
CA LEU A 393 -35.87 -40.79 16.16
C LEU A 393 -37.17 -40.25 16.79
N PRO A 394 -37.11 -39.66 18.00
CA PRO A 394 -38.25 -38.96 18.59
C PRO A 394 -38.72 -37.80 17.71
N GLN A 395 -40.04 -37.54 17.68
CA GLN A 395 -40.62 -36.50 16.82
C GLN A 395 -40.01 -35.11 17.08
N ILE A 396 -39.74 -34.78 18.34
CA ILE A 396 -39.10 -33.50 18.73
C ILE A 396 -37.71 -33.31 18.09
N VAL A 397 -36.96 -34.41 17.89
CA VAL A 397 -35.64 -34.40 17.25
C VAL A 397 -35.77 -34.22 15.74
N ILE A 398 -36.73 -34.94 15.11
CA ILE A 398 -37.02 -34.83 13.68
C ILE A 398 -37.46 -33.41 13.33
N ASP A 399 -38.42 -32.87 14.08
CA ASP A 399 -38.98 -31.52 13.86
C ASP A 399 -37.88 -30.45 13.98
N ARG A 400 -36.97 -30.60 14.96
CA ARG A 400 -35.83 -29.71 15.12
C ARG A 400 -34.86 -29.81 13.95
N LEU A 401 -34.46 -31.02 13.54
CA LEU A 401 -33.53 -31.24 12.44
C LEU A 401 -34.06 -30.69 11.11
N GLU A 402 -35.30 -30.99 10.75
CA GLU A 402 -35.88 -30.52 9.48
C GLU A 402 -36.02 -29.00 9.45
N LYS A 403 -36.47 -28.38 10.55
CA LYS A 403 -36.55 -26.91 10.65
C LYS A 403 -35.18 -26.26 10.48
N GLU A 404 -34.16 -26.75 11.19
CA GLU A 404 -32.82 -26.17 11.13
C GLU A 404 -32.14 -26.41 9.77
N LEU A 405 -32.19 -27.65 9.24
CA LEU A 405 -31.59 -28.01 7.96
C LEU A 405 -32.22 -27.22 6.81
N ALA A 406 -33.54 -27.04 6.81
CA ALA A 406 -34.22 -26.23 5.80
C ALA A 406 -33.72 -24.77 5.81
N SER A 407 -33.49 -24.20 7.00
CA SER A 407 -32.95 -22.84 7.14
C SER A 407 -31.47 -22.76 6.73
N ILE A 408 -30.63 -23.70 7.19
CA ILE A 408 -29.19 -23.73 6.89
C ILE A 408 -28.93 -23.92 5.40
N ILE A 409 -29.61 -24.89 4.76
CA ILE A 409 -29.47 -25.17 3.33
C ILE A 409 -30.10 -24.07 2.49
N GLY A 410 -31.30 -23.60 2.85
CA GLY A 410 -32.03 -22.57 2.11
C GLY A 410 -31.30 -21.23 2.03
N ASN A 411 -30.53 -20.88 3.07
CA ASN A 411 -29.74 -19.64 3.12
C ASN A 411 -28.26 -19.84 2.70
N GLY A 412 -27.86 -21.04 2.24
CA GLY A 412 -26.51 -21.28 1.71
C GLY A 412 -25.42 -21.44 2.79
N PHE A 413 -25.76 -21.81 4.02
CA PHE A 413 -24.83 -21.95 5.14
C PHE A 413 -24.31 -23.38 5.36
N ALA A 414 -24.76 -24.38 4.59
CA ALA A 414 -24.29 -25.76 4.75
C ALA A 414 -22.77 -25.88 4.59
N VAL A 415 -22.18 -25.12 3.66
CA VAL A 415 -20.73 -25.11 3.42
C VAL A 415 -19.98 -24.66 4.66
N ILE A 416 -20.42 -23.61 5.36
CA ILE A 416 -19.72 -23.13 6.56
C ILE A 416 -19.78 -24.13 7.72
N TYR A 417 -20.92 -24.81 7.90
CA TYR A 417 -21.03 -25.89 8.89
C TYR A 417 -20.06 -27.02 8.59
N LEU A 418 -19.96 -27.44 7.32
CA LEU A 418 -19.13 -28.57 6.94
C LEU A 418 -17.64 -28.28 7.13
N ILE A 419 -17.20 -27.05 6.86
CA ILE A 419 -15.82 -26.62 7.15
C ILE A 419 -15.56 -26.67 8.65
N SER A 420 -16.46 -26.08 9.45
CA SER A 420 -16.31 -26.03 10.91
C SER A 420 -16.22 -27.44 11.49
N GLN A 421 -17.04 -28.36 11.00
CA GLN A 421 -16.99 -29.77 11.37
C GLN A 421 -15.62 -30.39 11.04
N ARG A 422 -15.11 -30.18 9.82
CA ARG A 422 -13.81 -30.71 9.39
C ARG A 422 -12.65 -30.13 10.21
N LEU A 423 -12.72 -28.84 10.56
CA LEU A 423 -11.72 -28.19 11.42
C LEU A 423 -11.73 -28.77 12.83
N VAL A 424 -12.91 -28.96 13.44
CA VAL A 424 -13.03 -29.56 14.77
C VAL A 424 -12.52 -30.99 14.76
N LYS A 425 -12.99 -31.80 13.79
CA LYS A 425 -12.57 -33.20 13.66
C LYS A 425 -11.05 -33.33 13.50
N LYS A 426 -10.44 -32.53 12.62
CA LYS A 426 -8.98 -32.56 12.44
C LYS A 426 -8.24 -32.21 13.74
N SER A 427 -8.71 -31.21 14.47
CA SER A 427 -8.10 -30.84 15.76
C SER A 427 -8.17 -31.99 16.76
N LEU A 428 -9.32 -32.68 16.84
CA LEU A 428 -9.50 -33.84 17.72
C LEU A 428 -8.61 -35.02 17.32
N ASP A 429 -8.54 -35.33 16.02
CA ASP A 429 -7.68 -36.39 15.47
C ASP A 429 -6.19 -36.12 15.74
N ASP A 430 -5.80 -34.84 15.77
CA ASP A 430 -4.44 -34.39 16.11
C ASP A 430 -4.20 -34.27 17.64
N GLY A 431 -5.19 -34.62 18.48
CA GLY A 431 -5.07 -34.66 19.93
C GLY A 431 -5.40 -33.36 20.67
N TYR A 432 -6.02 -32.39 20.00
CA TYR A 432 -6.39 -31.09 20.57
C TYR A 432 -7.92 -30.92 20.66
N LEU A 433 -8.43 -30.83 21.88
CA LEU A 433 -9.83 -30.51 22.14
C LEU A 433 -10.19 -29.08 21.70
N VAL A 434 -11.43 -28.90 21.22
CA VAL A 434 -11.94 -27.61 20.74
C VAL A 434 -13.08 -27.15 21.65
N GLY A 435 -12.96 -25.94 22.20
CA GLY A 435 -14.01 -25.36 23.02
C GLY A 435 -15.13 -24.76 22.17
N SER A 436 -16.38 -25.02 22.56
CA SER A 436 -17.57 -24.38 21.96
C SER A 436 -17.65 -22.89 22.31
N ARG A 437 -18.13 -22.05 21.39
CA ARG A 437 -18.31 -20.60 21.63
C ARG A 437 -19.41 -19.98 20.76
N GLY A 438 -20.02 -18.93 21.29
CA GLY A 438 -20.90 -18.05 20.51
C GLY A 438 -22.27 -18.67 20.26
N SER A 439 -22.99 -18.12 19.29
CA SER A 439 -24.40 -18.47 19.04
C SER A 439 -24.59 -19.82 18.36
N VAL A 440 -23.54 -20.47 17.84
CA VAL A 440 -23.63 -21.77 17.15
C VAL A 440 -24.15 -22.89 18.07
N GLY A 441 -23.94 -22.77 19.38
CA GLY A 441 -24.52 -23.66 20.41
C GLY A 441 -26.05 -23.68 20.44
N SER A 442 -26.71 -22.76 19.73
CA SER A 442 -28.18 -22.73 19.58
C SER A 442 -28.69 -23.68 18.49
N SER A 443 -27.80 -24.27 17.67
CA SER A 443 -28.16 -25.13 16.55
C SER A 443 -27.95 -26.60 16.89
N PHE A 444 -29.03 -27.37 16.87
CA PHE A 444 -28.98 -28.82 17.07
C PHE A 444 -28.26 -29.52 15.92
N VAL A 445 -28.36 -28.98 14.69
CA VAL A 445 -27.55 -29.44 13.55
C VAL A 445 -26.07 -29.32 13.88
N ALA A 446 -25.63 -28.21 14.50
CA ALA A 446 -24.24 -28.03 14.90
C ALA A 446 -23.79 -29.06 15.95
N THR A 447 -24.67 -29.40 16.92
CA THR A 447 -24.43 -30.48 17.89
C THR A 447 -24.23 -31.82 17.18
N MET A 448 -25.14 -32.17 16.26
CA MET A 448 -25.09 -33.45 15.55
C MET A 448 -23.95 -33.53 14.55
N THR A 449 -23.43 -32.41 14.07
CA THR A 449 -22.21 -32.35 13.26
C THR A 449 -20.95 -32.18 14.11
N GLU A 450 -21.02 -32.31 15.44
CA GLU A 450 -19.86 -32.21 16.35
C GLU A 450 -19.09 -30.87 16.26
N ILE A 451 -19.76 -29.80 15.83
CA ILE A 451 -19.20 -28.43 15.80
C ILE A 451 -19.23 -27.84 17.21
N THR A 452 -20.24 -28.20 17.99
CA THR A 452 -20.44 -27.76 19.36
C THR A 452 -20.88 -28.91 20.25
N GLU A 453 -20.46 -28.86 21.51
CA GLU A 453 -20.87 -29.80 22.56
C GLU A 453 -22.19 -29.41 23.22
N VAL A 454 -22.72 -28.21 22.92
CA VAL A 454 -23.97 -27.73 23.50
C VAL A 454 -25.14 -28.39 22.77
N ASN A 455 -26.01 -29.08 23.48
CA ASN A 455 -27.27 -29.60 22.95
C ASN A 455 -28.44 -28.63 23.24
N PRO A 456 -29.01 -27.97 22.22
CA PRO A 456 -30.03 -26.93 22.42
C PRO A 456 -31.46 -27.47 22.53
N LEU A 457 -31.68 -28.79 22.52
CA LEU A 457 -33.00 -29.35 22.77
C LEU A 457 -33.47 -29.06 24.22
N PRO A 458 -34.78 -29.20 24.51
CA PRO A 458 -35.28 -29.15 25.89
C PRO A 458 -34.58 -30.18 26.78
N PRO A 459 -34.54 -29.98 28.11
CA PRO A 459 -33.95 -30.94 29.05
C PRO A 459 -34.49 -32.35 28.85
N HIS A 460 -33.62 -33.35 28.81
CA HIS A 460 -34.01 -34.73 28.57
C HIS A 460 -33.01 -35.77 29.08
N TYR A 461 -33.51 -36.99 29.28
CA TYR A 461 -32.70 -38.19 29.50
C TYR A 461 -32.53 -39.01 28.22
N ILE A 462 -31.42 -39.75 28.11
CA ILE A 462 -31.14 -40.71 27.04
C ILE A 462 -30.52 -41.98 27.62
N CYS A 463 -31.07 -43.19 27.39
CA CYS A 463 -30.36 -44.45 27.72
C CYS A 463 -29.28 -44.72 26.66
N PRO A 464 -27.98 -44.83 27.03
CA PRO A 464 -26.93 -45.13 26.07
C PRO A 464 -27.06 -46.51 25.40
N GLN A 465 -27.79 -47.45 26.02
CA GLN A 465 -28.00 -48.81 25.51
C GLN A 465 -29.27 -48.95 24.65
N CYS A 466 -30.45 -48.75 25.23
CA CYS A 466 -31.73 -48.93 24.54
C CYS A 466 -32.21 -47.69 23.77
N LYS A 467 -31.50 -46.56 23.88
CA LYS A 467 -31.76 -45.30 23.14
C LYS A 467 -33.09 -44.61 23.44
N GLU A 468 -33.85 -45.12 24.41
CA GLU A 468 -35.06 -44.45 24.88
C GLU A 468 -34.74 -43.09 25.50
N SER A 469 -35.58 -42.10 25.19
CA SER A 469 -35.41 -40.71 25.62
C SER A 469 -36.70 -40.15 26.21
N GLU A 470 -36.54 -39.28 27.21
CA GLU A 470 -37.63 -38.64 27.97
C GLU A 470 -37.36 -37.13 28.00
N PHE A 471 -38.22 -36.34 27.37
CA PHE A 471 -38.08 -34.89 27.24
C PHE A 471 -39.00 -34.14 28.20
N PHE A 472 -38.52 -33.00 28.72
CA PHE A 472 -39.27 -32.07 29.57
C PHE A 472 -39.40 -30.72 28.84
N ASP A 473 -40.58 -30.45 28.26
CA ASP A 473 -40.86 -29.23 27.49
C ASP A 473 -41.79 -28.23 28.21
N ASP A 474 -42.16 -28.53 29.45
CA ASP A 474 -43.09 -27.73 30.26
C ASP A 474 -42.43 -26.52 30.93
N GLY A 475 -41.12 -26.34 30.72
CA GLY A 475 -40.31 -25.28 31.32
C GLY A 475 -40.08 -25.46 32.83
N SER A 476 -40.42 -26.61 33.40
CA SER A 476 -40.20 -26.90 34.82
C SER A 476 -38.72 -27.11 35.17
N VAL A 477 -37.91 -27.49 34.18
CA VAL A 477 -36.47 -27.72 34.28
C VAL A 477 -35.76 -26.76 33.34
N GLY A 478 -34.74 -26.05 33.83
CA GLY A 478 -33.98 -25.09 33.01
C GLY A 478 -32.88 -25.73 32.15
N SER A 479 -32.20 -26.75 32.68
CA SER A 479 -31.13 -27.48 31.97
C SER A 479 -31.21 -28.96 32.29
N GLY A 480 -30.94 -29.80 31.29
CA GLY A 480 -30.77 -31.24 31.46
C GLY A 480 -29.66 -31.59 32.46
N PHE A 481 -28.65 -30.73 32.62
CA PHE A 481 -27.60 -30.97 33.61
C PHE A 481 -28.09 -30.86 35.06
N ASP A 482 -29.19 -30.15 35.28
CA ASP A 482 -29.83 -30.03 36.60
C ASP A 482 -30.74 -31.22 36.95
N LEU A 483 -31.00 -32.11 35.98
CA LEU A 483 -31.77 -33.32 36.22
C LEU A 483 -31.03 -34.23 37.23
N PRO A 484 -31.76 -34.86 38.17
CA PRO A 484 -31.16 -35.82 39.09
C PRO A 484 -30.64 -37.05 38.34
N ASP A 485 -29.64 -37.72 38.89
CA ASP A 485 -29.17 -38.97 38.29
C ASP A 485 -30.30 -40.02 38.35
N LYS A 486 -30.58 -40.65 37.21
CA LYS A 486 -31.69 -41.59 37.02
C LYS A 486 -31.18 -42.80 36.25
N LYS A 487 -31.62 -43.98 36.64
CA LYS A 487 -31.38 -45.22 35.88
C LYS A 487 -32.49 -45.46 34.88
N CYS A 488 -32.15 -46.05 33.75
CA CYS A 488 -33.15 -46.41 32.76
C CYS A 488 -34.07 -47.52 33.29
N PRO A 489 -35.40 -47.38 33.10
CA PRO A 489 -36.35 -48.40 33.55
C PRO A 489 -36.26 -49.73 32.80
N HIS A 490 -35.65 -49.76 31.60
CA HIS A 490 -35.55 -50.97 30.76
C HIS A 490 -34.17 -51.60 30.77
N CYS A 491 -33.10 -50.78 30.78
CA CYS A 491 -31.71 -51.21 30.61
C CYS A 491 -30.91 -51.19 31.95
N ASP A 492 -31.45 -50.64 33.05
CA ASP A 492 -30.81 -50.41 34.37
C ASP A 492 -29.46 -49.66 34.36
N CYS A 493 -29.04 -49.15 33.21
CA CYS A 493 -27.85 -48.32 33.09
C CYS A 493 -28.15 -46.86 33.47
N ASP A 494 -27.11 -46.11 33.80
CA ASP A 494 -27.21 -44.68 34.10
C ASP A 494 -27.63 -43.92 32.83
N LEU A 495 -28.62 -43.02 32.97
CA LEU A 495 -29.09 -42.19 31.88
C LEU A 495 -28.15 -41.00 31.65
N ILE A 496 -27.92 -40.68 30.38
CA ILE A 496 -27.26 -39.42 30.00
C ILE A 496 -28.28 -38.30 30.17
N LYS A 497 -27.83 -37.14 30.65
CA LYS A 497 -28.65 -35.96 30.90
C LYS A 497 -28.19 -34.83 29.97
N GLU A 498 -29.08 -34.32 29.14
CA GLU A 498 -28.76 -33.35 28.10
C GLU A 498 -29.88 -32.33 27.86
N GLY A 499 -29.56 -31.29 27.08
CA GLY A 499 -30.53 -30.29 26.63
C GLY A 499 -30.52 -29.00 27.45
N GLN A 500 -30.38 -27.86 26.78
CA GLN A 500 -30.23 -26.53 27.37
C GLN A 500 -31.36 -25.57 27.00
N ASP A 501 -32.39 -26.06 26.28
CA ASP A 501 -33.56 -25.31 25.82
C ASP A 501 -33.22 -23.99 25.10
N ILE A 502 -32.33 -24.06 24.10
CA ILE A 502 -31.84 -22.88 23.39
C ILE A 502 -32.56 -22.75 22.04
N PRO A 503 -33.20 -21.60 21.74
CA PRO A 503 -33.89 -21.39 20.48
C PRO A 503 -32.90 -21.15 19.33
N PHE A 504 -33.11 -21.86 18.23
CA PHE A 504 -32.29 -21.80 17.01
C PHE A 504 -32.19 -20.39 16.42
N GLU A 505 -33.26 -19.60 16.53
CA GLU A 505 -33.35 -18.25 15.97
C GLU A 505 -32.35 -17.27 16.58
N THR A 506 -31.77 -17.60 17.74
CA THR A 506 -30.63 -16.84 18.30
C THR A 506 -29.44 -16.80 17.32
N PHE A 507 -29.28 -17.86 16.53
CA PHE A 507 -28.20 -18.00 15.57
C PHE A 507 -28.52 -17.30 14.26
N LEU A 508 -29.58 -17.72 13.56
CA LEU A 508 -29.91 -17.30 12.19
C LEU A 508 -31.07 -16.30 12.06
N GLY A 509 -31.69 -15.90 13.16
CA GLY A 509 -32.92 -15.13 13.14
C GLY A 509 -34.11 -15.94 12.61
N PHE A 510 -35.27 -15.29 12.49
CA PHE A 510 -36.49 -15.93 12.00
C PHE A 510 -36.55 -16.01 10.47
N LYS A 511 -35.87 -15.10 9.77
CA LYS A 511 -35.92 -14.96 8.31
C LYS A 511 -34.60 -15.32 7.61
N GLY A 512 -33.58 -15.76 8.34
CA GLY A 512 -32.23 -15.98 7.78
C GLY A 512 -31.53 -14.68 7.37
N ASP A 513 -32.03 -13.54 7.86
CA ASP A 513 -31.52 -12.19 7.57
C ASP A 513 -30.23 -11.86 8.34
N LYS A 514 -29.90 -12.67 9.35
CA LYS A 514 -28.66 -12.57 10.10
C LYS A 514 -27.60 -13.48 9.48
N VAL A 515 -26.49 -12.89 9.08
CA VAL A 515 -25.28 -13.62 8.68
C VAL A 515 -24.67 -14.25 9.93
N PRO A 516 -24.56 -15.58 10.03
CA PRO A 516 -24.00 -16.24 11.21
C PRO A 516 -22.47 -16.24 11.18
N ASP A 517 -21.86 -16.03 12.34
CA ASP A 517 -20.44 -16.30 12.60
C ASP A 517 -20.33 -17.60 13.42
N ILE A 518 -19.53 -18.58 12.95
CA ILE A 518 -19.21 -19.80 13.70
C ILE A 518 -17.88 -19.57 14.43
N ASP A 519 -17.95 -19.48 15.76
CA ASP A 519 -16.80 -19.29 16.63
C ASP A 519 -16.30 -20.63 17.18
N LEU A 520 -15.02 -20.93 16.95
CA LEU A 520 -14.35 -22.13 17.47
C LEU A 520 -13.14 -21.72 18.33
N ASN A 521 -13.07 -22.23 19.56
CA ASN A 521 -11.91 -22.00 20.43
C ASN A 521 -10.92 -23.16 20.31
N PHE A 522 -9.96 -23.04 19.41
CA PHE A 522 -8.80 -23.93 19.36
C PHE A 522 -7.79 -23.58 20.46
N SER A 523 -6.98 -24.56 20.86
CA SER A 523 -5.77 -24.30 21.66
C SER A 523 -4.90 -23.25 20.95
N GLY A 524 -4.26 -22.36 21.72
CA GLY A 524 -3.33 -21.38 21.17
C GLY A 524 -2.16 -22.01 20.41
N GLU A 525 -1.76 -23.23 20.78
CA GLU A 525 -0.73 -24.01 20.08
C GLU A 525 -1.21 -24.53 18.72
N TYR A 526 -2.48 -24.91 18.62
CA TYR A 526 -3.05 -25.55 17.43
C TYR A 526 -3.71 -24.55 16.45
N GLN A 527 -4.03 -23.35 16.92
CA GLN A 527 -4.66 -22.31 16.12
C GLN A 527 -3.98 -22.07 14.74
N PRO A 528 -2.63 -22.05 14.61
CA PRO A 528 -1.98 -21.92 13.30
C PRO A 528 -2.26 -23.10 12.35
N GLU A 529 -2.31 -24.33 12.87
CA GLU A 529 -2.60 -25.53 12.09
C GLU A 529 -4.04 -25.55 11.59
N ALA A 530 -4.99 -25.16 12.44
CA ALA A 530 -6.38 -24.98 12.04
C ALA A 530 -6.51 -23.92 10.92
N HIS A 531 -5.78 -22.81 11.01
CA HIS A 531 -5.76 -21.81 9.93
C HIS A 531 -5.18 -22.35 8.64
N ASN A 532 -4.05 -23.06 8.68
CA ASN A 532 -3.44 -23.64 7.48
C ASN A 532 -4.35 -24.68 6.83
N TYR A 533 -5.11 -25.44 7.62
CA TYR A 533 -6.05 -26.40 7.08
C TYR A 533 -7.17 -25.74 6.25
N THR A 534 -7.56 -24.50 6.56
CA THR A 534 -8.51 -23.77 5.70
C THR A 534 -7.98 -23.54 4.28
N LYS A 535 -6.66 -23.37 4.10
CA LYS A 535 -6.04 -23.27 2.77
C LYS A 535 -6.15 -24.58 1.99
N VAL A 536 -6.03 -25.72 2.68
CA VAL A 536 -6.21 -27.04 2.07
C VAL A 536 -7.66 -27.24 1.62
N LEU A 537 -8.62 -26.73 2.41
CA LEU A 537 -10.05 -26.85 2.11
C LEU A 537 -10.51 -25.94 0.97
N PHE A 538 -9.96 -24.71 0.87
CA PHE A 538 -10.44 -23.69 -0.08
C PHE A 538 -9.51 -23.41 -1.26
N GLY A 539 -8.23 -23.73 -1.11
CA GLY A 539 -7.15 -23.20 -1.94
C GLY A 539 -6.51 -21.96 -1.30
N GLU A 540 -5.21 -21.78 -1.53
CA GLU A 540 -4.42 -20.73 -0.88
C GLU A 540 -4.91 -19.32 -1.24
N ASP A 541 -5.38 -19.11 -2.47
CA ASP A 541 -5.77 -17.80 -2.99
C ASP A 541 -7.19 -17.37 -2.60
N LYS A 542 -7.91 -18.19 -1.82
CA LYS A 542 -9.32 -17.96 -1.46
C LYS A 542 -9.55 -17.71 0.03
N VAL A 543 -8.50 -17.82 0.85
CA VAL A 543 -8.58 -17.60 2.29
C VAL A 543 -7.62 -16.50 2.71
N PHE A 544 -8.16 -15.50 3.39
CA PHE A 544 -7.40 -14.34 3.83
C PHE A 544 -7.57 -14.14 5.33
N ARG A 545 -6.48 -13.74 5.98
CA ARG A 545 -6.54 -13.27 7.36
C ARG A 545 -7.16 -11.88 7.41
N ALA A 546 -8.15 -11.71 8.27
CA ALA A 546 -8.71 -10.40 8.55
C ALA A 546 -7.61 -9.48 9.08
N GLY A 547 -7.37 -8.38 8.36
CA GLY A 547 -6.42 -7.35 8.75
C GLY A 547 -7.03 -6.37 9.76
N THR A 548 -6.17 -5.72 10.54
CA THR A 548 -6.57 -4.62 11.43
C THR A 548 -5.69 -3.40 11.28
N ILE A 549 -6.31 -2.25 11.49
CA ILE A 549 -5.66 -0.96 11.47
C ILE A 549 -5.42 -0.53 12.92
N GLY A 550 -4.15 -0.46 13.31
CA GLY A 550 -3.74 0.10 14.58
C GLY A 550 -3.74 1.62 14.51
N THR A 551 -4.53 2.28 15.36
CA THR A 551 -4.63 3.73 15.41
C THR A 551 -3.92 4.29 16.65
N VAL A 552 -3.57 5.57 16.60
CA VAL A 552 -3.09 6.30 17.77
C VAL A 552 -4.25 6.46 18.76
N ALA A 553 -4.16 5.73 19.87
CA ALA A 553 -5.08 5.86 21.00
C ALA A 553 -4.66 7.02 21.92
N GLU A 554 -5.59 7.45 22.78
CA GLU A 554 -5.44 8.63 23.65
C GLU A 554 -4.15 8.61 24.50
N LYS A 555 -3.79 7.46 25.09
CA LYS A 555 -2.56 7.32 25.89
C LYS A 555 -1.29 7.57 25.05
N THR A 556 -1.27 7.06 23.82
CA THR A 556 -0.13 7.24 22.91
C THR A 556 -0.07 8.68 22.42
N ALA A 557 -1.21 9.26 22.03
CA ALA A 557 -1.30 10.67 21.66
C ALA A 557 -0.82 11.60 22.80
N PHE A 558 -1.18 11.32 24.05
CA PHE A 558 -0.67 12.06 25.20
C PHE A 558 0.86 12.03 25.30
N GLY A 559 1.46 10.85 25.09
CA GLY A 559 2.92 10.70 25.01
C GLY A 559 3.54 11.55 23.91
N PHE A 560 2.97 11.54 22.70
CA PHE A 560 3.47 12.34 21.57
C PHE A 560 3.38 13.83 21.83
N VAL A 561 2.23 14.32 22.31
CA VAL A 561 2.02 15.74 22.62
C VAL A 561 2.98 16.20 23.71
N LYS A 562 3.14 15.43 24.78
CA LYS A 562 4.07 15.78 25.87
C LYS A 562 5.53 15.75 25.40
N GLY A 563 5.93 14.74 24.62
CA GLY A 563 7.25 14.67 24.01
C GLY A 563 7.55 15.91 23.18
N TYR A 564 6.67 16.22 22.23
CA TYR A 564 6.80 17.40 21.37
C TYR A 564 6.90 18.71 22.17
N LEU A 565 6.00 18.94 23.12
CA LEU A 565 6.01 20.16 23.94
C LEU A 565 7.29 20.28 24.76
N ASN A 566 7.81 19.17 25.30
CA ASN A 566 9.06 19.17 26.05
C ASN A 566 10.27 19.45 25.15
N ASP A 567 10.33 18.84 23.96
CA ASP A 567 11.43 19.05 22.99
C ASP A 567 11.49 20.51 22.51
N GLN A 568 10.34 21.17 22.43
CA GLN A 568 10.24 22.59 22.08
C GLN A 568 10.41 23.53 23.29
N GLY A 569 10.54 23.01 24.52
CA GLY A 569 10.61 23.83 25.74
C GLY A 569 9.31 24.60 26.04
N ILE A 570 8.17 24.12 25.57
CA ILE A 570 6.87 24.80 25.67
C ILE A 570 6.03 24.19 26.80
N HIS A 571 5.59 25.02 27.74
CA HIS A 571 4.60 24.62 28.74
C HIS A 571 3.19 25.08 28.34
N LYS A 572 2.25 24.12 28.27
CA LYS A 572 0.83 24.38 28.02
C LYS A 572 -0.03 23.89 29.18
N ARG A 573 -1.20 24.53 29.35
CA ARG A 573 -2.23 24.13 30.32
C ARG A 573 -2.76 22.73 29.98
N GLY A 574 -3.27 22.01 30.97
CA GLY A 574 -3.86 20.67 30.77
C GLY A 574 -4.92 20.65 29.67
N ALA A 575 -5.83 21.62 29.67
CA ALA A 575 -6.88 21.73 28.64
C ALA A 575 -6.33 21.84 27.20
N GLU A 576 -5.19 22.51 27.00
CA GLU A 576 -4.58 22.60 25.67
C GLU A 576 -3.87 21.29 25.29
N VAL A 577 -3.25 20.61 26.25
CA VAL A 577 -2.71 19.26 26.02
C VAL A 577 -3.83 18.32 25.60
N ASP A 578 -4.96 18.32 26.31
CA ASP A 578 -6.09 17.44 26.00
C ASP A 578 -6.70 17.74 24.61
N ARG A 579 -6.75 19.02 24.20
CA ARG A 579 -7.15 19.41 22.84
C ARG A 579 -6.22 18.81 21.79
N LEU A 580 -4.90 18.98 21.97
CA LEU A 580 -3.89 18.45 21.05
C LEU A 580 -3.92 16.92 21.00
N VAL A 581 -4.15 16.26 22.13
CA VAL A 581 -4.29 14.79 22.20
C VAL A 581 -5.44 14.33 21.32
N LYS A 582 -6.61 14.94 21.43
CA LYS A 582 -7.77 14.63 20.58
C LYS A 582 -7.44 14.80 19.09
N GLY A 583 -6.74 15.87 18.72
CA GLY A 583 -6.31 16.11 17.34
C GLY A 583 -5.37 15.04 16.77
N CYS A 584 -4.63 14.32 17.62
CA CYS A 584 -3.72 13.24 17.21
C CYS A 584 -4.37 11.85 17.23
N THR A 585 -5.54 11.67 17.85
CA THR A 585 -6.19 10.36 17.97
C THR A 585 -6.83 9.89 16.66
N GLY A 586 -6.89 8.57 16.46
CA GLY A 586 -7.53 7.95 15.29
C GLY A 586 -6.63 7.87 14.05
N VAL A 587 -5.50 8.58 14.03
CA VAL A 587 -4.50 8.46 12.96
C VAL A 587 -3.91 7.06 12.93
N LYS A 588 -3.83 6.46 11.75
CA LYS A 588 -3.19 5.15 11.56
C LYS A 588 -1.71 5.22 11.95
N LYS A 589 -1.27 4.24 12.73
CA LYS A 589 0.14 4.06 13.11
C LYS A 589 0.74 2.83 12.46
N ASP A 590 0.11 1.67 12.64
CA ASP A 590 0.62 0.38 12.21
C ASP A 590 -0.52 -0.48 11.63
N ASN A 591 -0.19 -1.48 10.82
CA ASN A 591 -1.12 -2.55 10.44
C ASN A 591 -0.76 -3.80 11.25
N TRP A 592 -1.76 -4.43 11.86
CA TRP A 592 -1.60 -5.68 12.60
C TRP A 592 -2.63 -6.69 12.13
N ALA A 593 -2.44 -7.96 12.47
CA ALA A 593 -3.48 -8.96 12.33
C ALA A 593 -4.15 -9.20 13.69
N THR A 594 -5.48 -9.28 13.74
CA THR A 594 -6.19 -9.57 14.99
C THR A 594 -5.88 -10.97 15.52
N SER A 595 -5.98 -11.13 16.83
CA SER A 595 -6.14 -12.42 17.51
C SER A 595 -7.58 -12.96 17.46
N ARG A 596 -8.57 -12.10 17.16
CA ARG A 596 -9.96 -12.47 16.86
C ARG A 596 -10.17 -12.56 15.35
N TRP A 597 -10.62 -13.72 14.90
CA TRP A 597 -10.86 -13.97 13.49
C TRP A 597 -12.36 -13.97 13.24
N TYR A 598 -12.80 -13.09 12.37
CA TYR A 598 -14.09 -13.25 11.71
C TYR A 598 -13.85 -14.17 10.52
N TYR A 599 -14.57 -15.29 10.45
CA TYR A 599 -14.77 -16.01 9.20
C TYR A 599 -15.62 -15.12 8.29
N CYS A 600 -15.05 -14.04 7.75
CA CYS A 600 -15.72 -13.25 6.72
C CYS A 600 -15.58 -14.00 5.40
N CYS A 601 -16.23 -15.16 5.31
CA CYS A 601 -16.25 -15.98 4.12
C CYS A 601 -17.18 -15.41 3.04
N THR A 602 -17.58 -14.14 3.12
CA THR A 602 -18.83 -13.75 2.46
C THR A 602 -18.99 -12.31 1.99
N ARG A 603 -18.13 -11.34 2.34
CA ARG A 603 -18.23 -9.96 1.79
C ARG A 603 -17.16 -9.57 0.77
N LEU A 604 -16.03 -10.28 0.73
CA LEU A 604 -14.92 -9.98 -0.20
C LEU A 604 -14.94 -10.82 -1.49
N TYR A 605 -15.71 -11.92 -1.53
CA TYR A 605 -15.82 -12.79 -2.72
C TYR A 605 -16.38 -12.10 -3.95
N GLY A 606 -16.96 -10.91 -3.83
CA GLY A 606 -17.48 -10.16 -4.96
C GLY A 606 -16.42 -9.45 -5.82
N TYR A 607 -15.15 -9.38 -5.40
CA TYR A 607 -14.10 -8.60 -6.07
C TYR A 607 -12.99 -9.41 -6.71
N LEU A 608 -12.63 -10.56 -6.15
CA LEU A 608 -11.74 -11.53 -6.80
C LEU A 608 -12.53 -12.21 -7.92
#